data_AF-A0AA41S067-F1
#
_entry.id   AF-A0AA41S067-F1
#
_cell.length_a   1.000
_cell.length_b   1.000
_cell.length_c   1.000
_cell.angle_alpha   90.00
_cell.angle_beta   90.00
_cell.angle_gamma   90.00
#
_symmetry.space_group_name_H-M   'P 1'
#
loop_
_entity.id
_entity.type
_entity.pdbx_description
1 polymer ?
#
loop_
_entity_poly.entity_id
_entity_poly.type
_entity_poly.pdbx_seq_one_letter_code
_entity_poly.pdbx_strand_id
1 'polypeptide(L)'
;MSQEQPRRPESGEQNMSTAHLKEQPNPDYNQQKEPIKYGDVFPHVSGELASKPISPQDAAMMQTAENLVLGQTQKGGAAAVMQSAATKNERAGLVGHTDVTDVTADQGVTVAETDAPGRRIISESVAGQVISEYSRPAPLAATTTSAIAKDAVTIGEALEAVAITAGDKPVDQSDAAAIQAAEVRATGINATIPGGIAAEAQSAASANARMTNEGEKTTLSDVLKDATSKLTMDKTVTSEDAEGVVSAELRNNPHMATYPGGVAASVAAAARLNQEQ
;
A
#
# COMPACT_ATOMS: atom_id res chain seq x y z
N MET A 1 23.36 48.18 -86.50
CA MET A 1 22.84 46.85 -86.11
C MET A 1 22.36 47.00 -84.67
N SER A 2 21.13 47.50 -84.48
CA SER A 2 19.92 46.70 -84.16
C SER A 2 19.99 46.15 -82.73
N GLN A 3 19.34 46.80 -81.75
CA GLN A 3 17.99 46.49 -81.25
C GLN A 3 17.83 45.00 -80.87
N GLU A 4 17.72 44.67 -79.58
CA GLU A 4 16.43 44.50 -78.85
C GLU A 4 16.68 43.94 -77.43
N GLN A 5 16.12 44.62 -76.42
CA GLN A 5 15.60 44.01 -75.17
C GLN A 5 14.06 44.04 -75.34
N PRO A 6 13.24 43.11 -74.77
CA PRO A 6 13.01 43.10 -73.30
C PRO A 6 12.40 41.82 -72.65
N ARG A 7 12.42 41.83 -71.30
CA ARG A 7 11.37 41.42 -70.31
C ARG A 7 11.78 40.43 -69.20
N ARG A 8 11.89 41.03 -68.00
CA ARG A 8 11.72 40.57 -66.60
C ARG A 8 10.32 39.89 -66.36
N PRO A 9 9.95 39.31 -65.17
CA PRO A 9 10.40 39.68 -63.82
C PRO A 9 10.52 38.57 -62.73
N GLU A 10 10.98 39.03 -61.55
CA GLU A 10 10.58 38.63 -60.16
C GLU A 10 10.95 37.24 -59.61
N SER A 11 11.45 37.07 -58.38
CA SER A 11 11.27 37.88 -57.16
C SER A 11 12.28 37.52 -56.06
N GLY A 12 12.65 38.52 -55.25
CA GLY A 12 13.24 38.44 -53.89
C GLY A 12 14.76 38.24 -53.84
N GLU A 13 15.65 39.20 -53.57
CA GLU A 13 15.64 40.26 -52.52
C GLU A 13 15.22 39.66 -51.15
N GLN A 14 15.97 39.66 -50.06
CA GLN A 14 16.95 40.60 -49.52
C GLN A 14 17.91 39.81 -48.59
N ASN A 15 19.23 39.88 -48.72
CA ASN A 15 20.16 40.97 -48.41
C ASN A 15 20.50 41.10 -46.91
N MET A 16 21.82 41.05 -46.67
CA MET A 16 22.60 41.83 -45.70
C MET A 16 22.83 41.30 -44.29
N SER A 17 24.07 40.80 -44.14
CA SER A 17 25.11 41.49 -43.37
C SER A 17 24.94 41.55 -41.85
N THR A 18 25.71 40.67 -41.21
CA THR A 18 26.75 41.04 -40.24
C THR A 18 26.63 42.45 -39.65
N ALA A 19 25.99 42.55 -38.50
CA ALA A 19 26.23 43.61 -37.54
C ALA A 19 26.17 43.03 -36.13
N HIS A 20 27.34 42.95 -35.50
CA HIS A 20 27.58 43.24 -34.09
C HIS A 20 26.38 43.12 -33.14
N LEU A 21 26.27 41.97 -32.49
CA LEU A 21 25.74 41.91 -31.14
C LEU A 21 26.87 41.47 -30.22
N LYS A 22 27.29 42.42 -29.40
CA LYS A 22 28.21 42.25 -28.27
C LYS A 22 27.83 40.99 -27.50
N GLU A 23 28.74 40.03 -27.44
CA GLU A 23 28.74 39.06 -26.34
C GLU A 23 28.96 39.88 -25.05
N GLN A 24 27.85 40.20 -24.39
CA GLN A 24 27.89 40.58 -22.99
C GLN A 24 28.48 39.38 -22.24
N PRO A 25 29.55 39.57 -21.45
CA PRO A 25 30.05 38.49 -20.61
C PRO A 25 28.97 38.18 -19.59
N ASN A 26 28.34 37.02 -19.70
CA ASN A 26 27.36 36.55 -18.72
C ASN A 26 28.08 36.37 -17.38
N PRO A 27 27.83 37.20 -16.36
CA PRO A 27 28.63 37.21 -15.14
C PRO A 27 27.95 36.34 -14.10
N ASP A 28 28.10 35.01 -14.14
CA ASP A 28 27.76 34.21 -12.94
C ASP A 28 28.28 32.75 -12.86
N TYR A 29 29.44 32.43 -13.45
CA TYR A 29 30.05 31.10 -13.23
C TYR A 29 30.96 31.08 -12.01
N ASN A 30 30.42 31.43 -10.85
CA ASN A 30 31.00 31.01 -9.57
C ASN A 30 29.94 30.87 -8.46
N GLN A 31 28.72 30.48 -8.83
CA GLN A 31 27.78 29.94 -7.85
C GLN A 31 28.34 28.60 -7.40
N GLN A 32 28.99 28.57 -6.24
CA GLN A 32 29.17 27.36 -5.45
C GLN A 32 27.81 26.67 -5.43
N LYS A 33 27.67 25.55 -6.15
CA LYS A 33 26.40 24.80 -6.14
C LYS A 33 26.26 24.29 -4.72
N GLU A 34 25.45 24.96 -3.92
CA GLU A 34 25.12 24.45 -2.60
C GLU A 34 24.34 23.13 -2.77
N PRO A 35 24.59 22.15 -1.90
CA PRO A 35 23.79 20.94 -1.92
C PRO A 35 22.34 21.27 -1.59
N ILE A 36 21.41 20.50 -2.15
CA ILE A 36 20.00 20.52 -1.76
C ILE A 36 19.90 19.99 -0.33
N LYS A 37 19.37 20.83 0.56
CA LYS A 37 19.24 20.57 1.99
C LYS A 37 17.84 20.11 2.36
N TYR A 38 17.66 19.60 3.59
CA TYR A 38 16.34 19.22 4.08
C TYR A 38 15.35 20.41 4.08
N GLY A 39 15.80 21.62 4.44
CA GLY A 39 14.95 22.80 4.45
C GLY A 39 14.45 23.23 3.05
N ASP A 40 15.18 22.85 1.99
CA ASP A 40 14.81 23.19 0.61
C ASP A 40 13.66 22.33 0.07
N VAL A 41 13.54 21.09 0.57
CA VAL A 41 12.50 20.14 0.14
C VAL A 41 11.39 19.95 1.16
N PHE A 42 11.65 20.21 2.44
CA PHE A 42 10.70 20.09 3.54
C PHE A 42 10.62 21.44 4.28
N PRO A 43 9.72 22.36 3.88
CA PRO A 43 9.66 23.73 4.41
C PRO A 43 9.38 23.83 5.92
N HIS A 44 8.85 22.76 6.52
CA HIS A 44 8.56 22.68 7.96
C HIS A 44 9.78 22.21 8.79
N VAL A 45 10.86 21.78 8.13
CA VAL A 45 12.11 21.41 8.77
C VAL A 45 12.90 22.67 9.09
N SER A 46 13.43 22.75 10.30
CA SER A 46 14.11 23.92 10.86
C SER A 46 15.32 23.50 11.68
N GLY A 47 16.09 24.47 12.17
CA GLY A 47 17.27 24.20 12.99
C GLY A 47 18.40 23.51 12.22
N GLU A 48 19.13 22.65 12.91
CA GLU A 48 20.34 22.01 12.36
C GLU A 48 20.02 21.13 11.14
N LEU A 49 18.93 20.34 11.20
CA LEU A 49 18.53 19.45 10.13
C LEU A 49 18.26 20.20 8.82
N ALA A 50 17.59 21.36 8.88
CA ALA A 50 17.26 22.16 7.70
C ALA A 50 18.49 22.61 6.90
N SER A 51 19.63 22.78 7.57
CA SER A 51 20.89 23.19 6.96
C SER A 51 21.71 22.04 6.38
N LYS A 52 21.35 20.79 6.68
CA LYS A 52 22.11 19.61 6.26
C LYS A 52 21.74 19.18 4.85
N PRO A 53 22.72 18.73 4.05
CA PRO A 53 22.47 18.17 2.73
C PRO A 53 21.75 16.82 2.84
N ILE A 54 20.92 16.50 1.86
CA ILE A 54 20.31 15.17 1.77
C ILE A 54 21.32 14.20 1.15
N SER A 55 21.67 13.15 1.90
CA SER A 55 22.60 12.11 1.46
C SER A 55 21.87 10.91 0.82
N PRO A 56 22.56 10.12 -0.02
CA PRO A 56 22.01 8.86 -0.55
C PRO A 56 21.62 7.87 0.56
N GLN A 57 22.39 7.82 1.65
CA GLN A 57 22.11 6.91 2.77
C GLN A 57 20.81 7.32 3.50
N ASP A 58 20.59 8.61 3.74
CA ASP A 58 19.36 9.08 4.38
C ASP A 58 18.12 8.82 3.52
N ALA A 59 18.26 8.97 2.19
CA ALA A 59 17.21 8.64 1.25
C ALA A 59 16.89 7.14 1.23
N ALA A 60 17.92 6.28 1.33
CA ALA A 60 17.74 4.82 1.42
C ALA A 60 17.11 4.38 2.75
N MET A 61 17.48 5.03 3.86
CA MET A 61 16.85 4.81 5.17
C MET A 61 15.37 5.19 5.15
N MET A 62 15.02 6.35 4.57
CA MET A 62 13.62 6.76 4.40
C MET A 62 12.84 5.79 3.53
N GLN A 63 13.43 5.32 2.43
CA GLN A 63 12.79 4.31 1.59
C GLN A 63 12.50 3.01 2.36
N THR A 64 13.46 2.57 3.18
CA THR A 64 13.29 1.37 4.01
C THR A 64 12.17 1.57 5.02
N ALA A 65 12.11 2.73 5.67
CA ALA A 65 11.06 3.06 6.61
C ALA A 65 9.66 3.15 5.95
N GLU A 66 9.55 3.77 4.77
CA GLU A 66 8.30 3.76 3.99
C GLU A 66 7.90 2.33 3.60
N ASN A 67 8.83 1.49 3.15
CA ASN A 67 8.52 0.12 2.78
C ASN A 67 8.07 -0.73 3.98
N LEU A 68 8.62 -0.50 5.17
CA LEU A 68 8.23 -1.20 6.39
C LEU A 68 6.80 -0.87 6.83
N VAL A 69 6.36 0.39 6.67
CA VAL A 69 5.05 0.87 7.16
C VAL A 69 3.98 0.86 6.07
N LEU A 70 4.36 1.18 4.83
CA LEU A 70 3.46 1.39 3.70
C LEU A 70 3.54 0.27 2.64
N GLY A 71 4.49 -0.67 2.78
CA GLY A 71 4.71 -1.79 1.86
C GLY A 71 5.36 -1.41 0.52
N GLN A 72 5.40 -0.12 0.18
CA GLN A 72 6.02 0.40 -1.03
C GLN A 72 6.39 1.89 -0.86
N THR A 73 7.38 2.33 -1.64
CA THR A 73 7.78 3.73 -1.72
C THR A 73 6.69 4.55 -2.40
N GLN A 74 6.27 5.66 -1.79
CA GLN A 74 5.20 6.48 -2.34
C GLN A 74 5.72 7.38 -3.47
N LYS A 75 5.00 7.41 -4.60
CA LYS A 75 5.34 8.33 -5.71
C LYS A 75 5.11 9.77 -5.26
N GLY A 76 6.20 10.54 -5.20
CA GLY A 76 6.16 11.92 -4.71
C GLY A 76 6.12 12.04 -3.18
N GLY A 77 6.25 10.94 -2.44
CA GLY A 77 6.42 10.93 -0.99
C GLY A 77 7.82 11.34 -0.54
N ALA A 78 8.07 11.35 0.76
CA ALA A 78 9.33 11.84 1.32
C ALA A 78 10.55 11.08 0.81
N ALA A 79 10.49 9.75 0.72
CA ALA A 79 11.59 8.94 0.19
C ALA A 79 11.90 9.31 -1.27
N ALA A 80 10.89 9.47 -2.12
CA ALA A 80 11.08 9.82 -3.53
C ALA A 80 11.70 11.22 -3.70
N VAL A 81 11.27 12.19 -2.88
CA VAL A 81 11.83 13.55 -2.87
C VAL A 81 13.29 13.53 -2.41
N MET A 82 13.57 12.81 -1.31
CA MET A 82 14.93 12.66 -0.79
C MET A 82 15.86 11.96 -1.78
N GLN A 83 15.41 10.91 -2.48
CA GLN A 83 16.19 10.24 -3.51
C GLN A 83 16.55 11.16 -4.67
N SER A 84 15.60 12.00 -5.11
CA SER A 84 15.83 12.98 -6.17
C SER A 84 16.86 14.03 -5.75
N ALA A 85 16.76 14.54 -4.51
CA ALA A 85 17.70 15.49 -3.94
C ALA A 85 19.11 14.88 -3.78
N ALA A 86 19.20 13.69 -3.18
CA ALA A 86 20.44 12.96 -3.00
C ALA A 86 21.14 12.67 -4.33
N THR A 87 20.39 12.21 -5.35
CA THR A 87 20.94 11.94 -6.69
C THR A 87 21.52 13.21 -7.33
N LYS A 88 20.88 14.37 -7.13
CA LYS A 88 21.39 15.65 -7.64
C LYS A 88 22.64 16.09 -6.89
N ASN A 89 22.66 15.94 -5.57
CA ASN A 89 23.79 16.28 -4.73
C ASN A 89 25.01 15.40 -5.06
N GLU A 90 24.80 14.09 -5.23
CA GLU A 90 25.85 13.12 -5.58
C GLU A 90 26.41 13.39 -6.98
N ARG A 91 25.54 13.62 -7.98
CA ARG A 91 25.98 13.98 -9.35
C ARG A 91 26.77 15.29 -9.39
N ALA A 92 26.49 16.21 -8.47
CA ALA A 92 27.22 17.46 -8.34
C ALA A 92 28.53 17.29 -7.52
N GLY A 93 28.80 16.11 -6.96
CA GLY A 93 29.96 15.84 -6.11
C GLY A 93 29.91 16.53 -4.75
N LEU A 94 28.71 16.93 -4.30
CA LEU A 94 28.50 17.70 -3.07
C LEU A 94 28.24 16.81 -1.85
N VAL A 95 27.87 15.55 -2.09
CA VAL A 95 27.78 14.47 -1.10
C VAL A 95 28.30 13.18 -1.72
N GLY A 96 28.96 12.35 -0.92
CA GLY A 96 29.41 11.01 -1.29
C GLY A 96 28.34 9.94 -1.02
N HIS A 97 28.49 8.78 -1.67
CA HIS A 97 27.58 7.65 -1.52
C HIS A 97 27.53 7.12 -0.07
N THR A 98 28.62 7.27 0.68
CA THR A 98 28.78 6.81 2.06
C THR A 98 28.50 7.88 3.09
N ASP A 99 28.19 9.10 2.65
CA ASP A 99 27.95 10.21 3.58
C ASP A 99 26.64 9.94 4.33
N VAL A 100 26.69 10.08 5.65
CA VAL A 100 25.52 10.00 6.53
C VAL A 100 25.42 11.33 7.23
N THR A 101 24.22 11.90 7.33
CA THR A 101 24.06 13.10 8.16
C THR A 101 24.19 12.72 9.64
N ASP A 102 25.09 13.39 10.37
CA ASP A 102 25.37 13.09 11.79
C ASP A 102 24.11 13.15 12.69
N VAL A 103 23.09 13.90 12.27
CA VAL A 103 21.81 14.02 12.99
C VAL A 103 20.91 12.78 12.82
N THR A 104 21.08 11.97 11.76
CA THR A 104 20.35 10.71 11.59
C THR A 104 20.98 9.54 12.33
N ALA A 105 22.23 9.67 12.80
CA ALA A 105 22.93 8.62 13.54
C ALA A 105 22.35 8.37 14.96
N ASP A 106 21.89 9.42 15.65
CA ASP A 106 21.43 9.33 17.05
C ASP A 106 19.91 9.11 17.21
N GLN A 107 19.10 9.58 16.27
CA GLN A 107 17.62 9.58 16.36
C GLN A 107 16.92 8.89 15.18
N GLY A 108 17.67 8.53 14.12
CA GLY A 108 17.18 7.72 12.99
C GLY A 108 16.13 8.37 12.10
N VAL A 109 15.74 7.63 11.06
CA VAL A 109 14.60 7.93 10.19
C VAL A 109 13.42 7.08 10.65
N THR A 110 12.27 7.70 10.92
CA THR A 110 11.08 7.01 11.43
C THR A 110 9.86 7.38 10.61
N VAL A 111 9.11 6.37 10.18
CA VAL A 111 7.75 6.53 9.66
C VAL A 111 6.81 5.94 10.71
N ALA A 112 5.88 6.75 11.20
CA ALA A 112 4.91 6.36 12.21
C ALA A 112 3.50 6.49 11.66
N GLU A 113 2.66 5.52 12.00
CA GLU A 113 1.24 5.56 11.73
C GLU A 113 0.52 5.81 13.06
N THR A 114 -0.29 6.87 13.09
CA THR A 114 -1.13 7.19 14.25
C THR A 114 -2.59 7.14 13.85
N ASP A 115 -3.38 6.32 14.54
CA ASP A 115 -4.81 6.24 14.33
C ASP A 115 -5.50 7.50 14.88
N ALA A 116 -6.28 8.15 14.02
CA ALA A 116 -7.22 9.20 14.39
C ALA A 116 -8.63 8.81 13.90
N PRO A 117 -9.70 9.40 14.45
CA PRO A 117 -11.06 9.06 14.04
C PRO A 117 -11.25 9.17 12.51
N GLY A 118 -11.51 8.03 11.85
CA GLY A 118 -11.73 7.92 10.40
C GLY A 118 -10.50 8.12 9.50
N ARG A 119 -9.29 8.30 10.06
CA ARG A 119 -8.08 8.58 9.28
C ARG A 119 -6.82 8.06 9.97
N ARG A 120 -5.87 7.55 9.19
CA ARG A 120 -4.52 7.29 9.67
C ARG A 120 -3.65 8.47 9.32
N ILE A 121 -2.99 9.01 10.32
CA ILE A 121 -2.00 10.06 10.14
C ILE A 121 -0.66 9.36 9.94
N ILE A 122 -0.07 9.53 8.77
CA ILE A 122 1.29 9.10 8.50
C ILE A 122 2.20 10.26 8.77
N SER A 123 3.10 10.06 9.72
CA SER A 123 4.12 11.01 10.13
C SER A 123 5.48 10.44 9.77
N GLU A 124 6.14 11.07 8.81
CA GLU A 124 7.49 10.72 8.38
C GLU A 124 8.42 11.75 9.03
N SER A 125 9.44 11.26 9.72
CA SER A 125 10.33 12.07 10.53
C SER A 125 11.79 11.67 10.35
N VAL A 126 12.66 12.68 10.46
CA VAL A 126 14.11 12.52 10.40
C VAL A 126 14.66 13.17 11.65
N ALA A 127 15.39 12.39 12.43
CA ALA A 127 15.94 12.81 13.71
C ALA A 127 14.90 13.42 14.68
N GLY A 128 13.72 12.80 14.75
CA GLY A 128 12.62 13.23 15.61
C GLY A 128 11.85 14.47 15.10
N GLN A 129 12.28 15.09 14.00
CA GLN A 129 11.55 16.19 13.38
C GLN A 129 10.66 15.66 12.24
N VAL A 130 9.36 15.96 12.33
CA VAL A 130 8.38 15.59 11.29
C VAL A 130 8.68 16.39 10.02
N ILE A 131 8.96 15.68 8.93
CA ILE A 131 9.28 16.25 7.62
C ILE A 131 8.07 16.23 6.69
N SER A 132 7.14 15.31 6.92
CA SER A 132 5.95 15.08 6.13
C SER A 132 4.89 14.48 7.04
N GLU A 133 3.70 15.05 7.02
CA GLU A 133 2.53 14.51 7.70
C GLU A 133 1.36 14.56 6.72
N TYR A 134 0.73 13.41 6.49
CA TYR A 134 -0.46 13.36 5.67
C TYR A 134 -1.47 12.37 6.24
N SER A 135 -2.73 12.77 6.20
CA SER A 135 -3.83 11.88 6.54
C SER A 135 -4.19 11.06 5.32
N ARG A 136 -4.10 9.74 5.45
CA ARG A 136 -4.80 8.81 4.59
C ARG A 136 -6.11 8.41 5.27
N PRO A 137 -7.19 8.13 4.53
CA PRO A 137 -8.31 7.40 5.10
C PRO A 137 -7.74 6.18 5.84
N ALA A 138 -8.18 5.97 7.08
CA ALA A 138 -7.87 4.71 7.71
C ALA A 138 -8.46 3.63 6.77
N PRO A 139 -7.74 2.54 6.44
CA PRO A 139 -8.41 1.32 6.03
C PRO A 139 -9.57 1.15 6.99
N LEU A 140 -10.77 1.04 6.44
CA LEU A 140 -12.01 0.94 7.20
C LEU A 140 -11.85 -0.24 8.16
N ALA A 141 -11.38 0.03 9.38
CA ALA A 141 -11.55 -0.86 10.49
C ALA A 141 -13.04 -0.76 10.79
N ALA A 142 -13.78 -1.74 10.29
CA ALA A 142 -15.18 -1.95 10.58
C ALA A 142 -15.37 -1.86 12.10
N THR A 143 -15.75 -0.68 12.58
CA THR A 143 -16.18 -0.47 13.96
C THR A 143 -17.52 0.22 13.85
N THR A 144 -18.54 -0.63 13.96
CA THR A 144 -19.95 -0.32 14.05
C THR A 144 -20.24 0.91 14.92
N THR A 145 -20.89 1.94 14.36
CA THR A 145 -22.30 2.25 14.66
C THR A 145 -22.83 3.48 13.91
N SER A 146 -23.87 3.22 13.12
CA SER A 146 -25.00 4.11 12.81
C SER A 146 -24.76 5.42 12.05
N ALA A 147 -24.63 5.30 10.73
CA ALA A 147 -25.49 6.06 9.79
C ALA A 147 -25.36 5.53 8.35
N ILE A 148 -26.06 4.43 8.02
CA ILE A 148 -26.64 4.08 6.70
C ILE A 148 -25.86 4.48 5.41
N ALA A 149 -24.53 4.44 5.41
CA ALA A 149 -23.76 4.15 4.22
C ALA A 149 -23.63 2.64 4.17
N LYS A 150 -23.92 2.01 3.03
CA LYS A 150 -23.74 0.57 2.89
C LYS A 150 -22.23 0.29 2.99
N ASP A 151 -21.77 -0.12 4.17
CA ASP A 151 -20.38 -0.53 4.37
C ASP A 151 -20.20 -1.88 3.66
N ALA A 152 -19.17 -1.95 2.82
CA ALA A 152 -18.88 -3.14 2.05
C ALA A 152 -18.46 -4.28 3.00
N VAL A 153 -19.11 -5.43 2.85
CA VAL A 153 -18.97 -6.61 3.71
C VAL A 153 -17.54 -7.14 3.67
N THR A 154 -16.95 -7.37 4.83
CA THR A 154 -15.60 -7.92 5.00
C THR A 154 -15.58 -9.44 5.01
N ILE A 155 -14.38 -10.04 4.91
CA ILE A 155 -14.23 -11.50 4.97
C ILE A 155 -14.59 -12.01 6.38
N GLY A 156 -14.19 -11.31 7.44
CA GLY A 156 -14.53 -11.64 8.82
C GLY A 156 -16.03 -11.60 9.08
N GLU A 157 -16.72 -10.56 8.62
CA GLU A 157 -18.18 -10.46 8.73
C GLU A 157 -18.88 -11.59 7.96
N ALA A 158 -18.38 -11.93 6.77
CA ALA A 158 -18.92 -13.04 5.99
C ALA A 158 -18.73 -14.39 6.70
N LEU A 159 -17.62 -14.58 7.44
CA LEU A 159 -17.35 -15.77 8.23
C LEU A 159 -18.19 -15.82 9.52
N GLU A 160 -18.37 -14.70 10.23
CA GLU A 160 -19.28 -14.62 11.37
C GLU A 160 -20.72 -14.91 10.97
N ALA A 161 -21.14 -14.49 9.77
CA ALA A 161 -22.46 -14.83 9.24
C ALA A 161 -22.65 -16.36 9.09
N VAL A 162 -21.58 -17.12 8.81
CA VAL A 162 -21.63 -18.59 8.73
C VAL A 162 -21.99 -19.21 10.09
N ALA A 163 -21.53 -18.61 11.19
CA ALA A 163 -21.89 -19.05 12.55
C ALA A 163 -23.41 -18.96 12.80
N ILE A 164 -24.13 -18.14 12.03
CA ILE A 164 -25.58 -18.00 12.08
C ILE A 164 -26.26 -18.92 11.04
N THR A 165 -25.76 -18.97 9.81
CA THR A 165 -26.44 -19.68 8.70
C THR A 165 -26.18 -21.19 8.69
N ALA A 166 -25.02 -21.62 9.17
CA ALA A 166 -24.60 -23.02 9.24
C ALA A 166 -23.92 -23.35 10.57
N GLY A 167 -24.27 -22.62 11.64
CA GLY A 167 -23.63 -22.71 12.95
C GLY A 167 -23.61 -24.13 13.54
N ASP A 168 -24.70 -24.88 13.38
CA ASP A 168 -24.85 -26.25 13.91
C ASP A 168 -24.05 -27.31 13.12
N LYS A 169 -23.47 -26.95 11.97
CA LYS A 169 -22.70 -27.89 11.15
C LYS A 169 -21.37 -28.21 11.86
N PRO A 170 -21.06 -29.50 12.10
CA PRO A 170 -19.72 -29.91 12.52
C PRO A 170 -18.67 -29.52 11.48
N VAL A 171 -17.55 -28.97 11.93
CA VAL A 171 -16.46 -28.58 11.02
C VAL A 171 -15.85 -29.81 10.37
N ASP A 172 -15.77 -29.81 9.03
CA ASP A 172 -15.09 -30.83 8.23
C ASP A 172 -13.80 -30.29 7.56
N GLN A 173 -13.07 -31.16 6.84
CA GLN A 173 -11.81 -30.79 6.17
C GLN A 173 -12.02 -29.78 5.03
N SER A 174 -13.18 -29.82 4.38
CA SER A 174 -13.54 -28.89 3.31
C SER A 174 -13.80 -27.49 3.88
N ASP A 175 -14.52 -27.41 4.99
CA ASP A 175 -14.74 -26.16 5.73
C ASP A 175 -13.42 -25.58 6.22
N ALA A 176 -12.57 -26.41 6.82
CA ALA A 176 -11.27 -25.95 7.33
C ALA A 176 -10.36 -25.42 6.21
N ALA A 177 -10.42 -26.00 5.01
CA ALA A 177 -9.71 -25.49 3.84
C ALA A 177 -10.31 -24.17 3.33
N ALA A 178 -11.63 -24.03 3.32
CA ALA A 178 -12.31 -22.80 2.94
C ALA A 178 -11.99 -21.64 3.92
N ILE A 179 -12.02 -21.91 5.22
CA ILE A 179 -11.67 -20.93 6.27
C ILE A 179 -10.20 -20.53 6.15
N GLN A 180 -9.30 -21.47 5.88
CA GLN A 180 -7.89 -21.17 5.65
C GLN A 180 -7.68 -20.30 4.41
N ALA A 181 -8.37 -20.60 3.32
CA ALA A 181 -8.34 -19.78 2.12
C ALA A 181 -8.88 -18.35 2.37
N ALA A 182 -9.89 -18.21 3.23
CA ALA A 182 -10.45 -16.92 3.65
C ALA A 182 -9.47 -16.14 4.53
N GLU A 183 -8.84 -16.77 5.53
CA GLU A 183 -7.84 -16.14 6.41
C GLU A 183 -6.62 -15.63 5.63
N VAL A 184 -6.10 -16.43 4.69
CA VAL A 184 -4.98 -16.04 3.82
C VAL A 184 -5.35 -14.83 2.96
N ARG A 185 -6.60 -14.76 2.48
CA ARG A 185 -7.08 -13.63 1.68
C ARG A 185 -7.26 -12.39 2.52
N ALA A 186 -7.92 -12.52 3.66
CA ALA A 186 -8.12 -11.43 4.61
C ALA A 186 -6.76 -10.80 4.97
N THR A 187 -5.82 -11.62 5.42
CA THR A 187 -4.54 -11.12 5.95
C THR A 187 -3.46 -10.88 4.90
N GLY A 188 -3.58 -11.46 3.70
CA GLY A 188 -2.49 -11.48 2.72
C GLY A 188 -1.28 -12.34 3.13
N ILE A 189 -1.36 -13.05 4.27
CA ILE A 189 -0.29 -13.89 4.78
C ILE A 189 -0.48 -15.31 4.22
N ASN A 190 0.41 -15.73 3.31
CA ASN A 190 0.40 -17.08 2.72
C ASN A 190 0.95 -18.18 3.66
N ALA A 191 1.00 -17.92 4.97
CA ALA A 191 1.46 -18.86 5.99
C ALA A 191 0.36 -19.06 7.03
N THR A 192 0.32 -20.26 7.64
CA THR A 192 -0.62 -20.54 8.73
C THR A 192 -0.28 -19.65 9.93
N ILE A 193 -1.24 -18.85 10.37
CA ILE A 193 -1.10 -18.00 11.56
C ILE A 193 -1.28 -18.89 12.80
N PRO A 194 -0.27 -19.03 13.68
CA PRO A 194 -0.44 -19.79 14.91
C PRO A 194 -1.54 -19.18 15.77
N GLY A 195 -2.56 -19.97 16.12
CA GLY A 195 -3.71 -19.50 16.89
C GLY A 195 -4.75 -18.71 16.07
N GLY A 196 -4.60 -18.64 14.74
CA GLY A 196 -5.62 -18.08 13.84
C GLY A 196 -6.86 -18.97 13.70
N ILE A 197 -7.91 -18.43 13.10
CA ILE A 197 -9.18 -19.16 12.86
C ILE A 197 -8.97 -20.38 11.95
N ALA A 198 -8.02 -20.30 11.02
CA ALA A 198 -7.71 -21.44 10.15
C ALA A 198 -7.07 -22.59 10.92
N ALA A 199 -6.16 -22.27 11.86
CA ALA A 199 -5.52 -23.27 12.70
C ALA A 199 -6.54 -23.95 13.64
N GLU A 200 -7.47 -23.16 14.19
CA GLU A 200 -8.57 -23.65 15.02
C GLU A 200 -9.51 -24.57 14.21
N ALA A 201 -9.92 -24.16 13.01
CA ALA A 201 -10.74 -24.96 12.12
C ALA A 201 -10.07 -26.29 11.73
N GLN A 202 -8.77 -26.28 11.43
CA GLN A 202 -8.00 -27.49 11.09
C GLN A 202 -7.90 -28.46 12.27
N SER A 203 -7.70 -27.92 13.48
CA SER A 203 -7.71 -28.71 14.71
C SER A 203 -9.09 -29.33 14.96
N ALA A 204 -10.15 -28.53 14.84
CA ALA A 204 -11.54 -28.96 14.98
C ALA A 204 -11.90 -30.06 13.97
N ALA A 205 -11.61 -29.86 12.68
CA ALA A 205 -11.86 -30.86 11.64
C ALA A 205 -11.12 -32.18 11.89
N SER A 206 -9.86 -32.11 12.35
CA SER A 206 -9.04 -33.29 12.67
C SER A 206 -9.56 -34.05 13.90
N ALA A 207 -10.06 -33.32 14.91
CA ALA A 207 -10.68 -33.89 16.10
C ALA A 207 -12.04 -34.53 15.76
N ASN A 208 -12.89 -33.80 15.05
CA ASN A 208 -14.22 -34.23 14.61
C ASN A 208 -14.16 -35.50 13.76
N ALA A 209 -13.15 -35.64 12.89
CA ALA A 209 -12.95 -36.83 12.07
C ALA A 209 -12.68 -38.11 12.89
N ARG A 210 -12.20 -37.97 14.14
CA ARG A 210 -11.92 -39.08 15.06
C ARG A 210 -13.09 -39.36 16.02
N MET A 211 -14.07 -38.47 16.08
CA MET A 211 -15.20 -38.56 16.99
C MET A 211 -16.39 -39.26 16.31
N THR A 212 -17.00 -40.20 17.03
CA THR A 212 -18.21 -40.90 16.58
C THR A 212 -19.50 -40.22 17.05
N ASN A 213 -19.43 -39.41 18.11
CA ASN A 213 -20.57 -38.69 18.65
C ASN A 213 -20.72 -37.33 17.95
N GLU A 214 -21.76 -37.16 17.13
CA GLU A 214 -22.01 -35.90 16.41
C GLU A 214 -22.24 -34.70 17.34
N GLY A 215 -22.87 -34.90 18.51
CA GLY A 215 -23.20 -33.83 19.45
C GLY A 215 -22.02 -33.26 20.25
N GLU A 216 -20.84 -33.90 20.19
CA GLU A 216 -19.62 -33.43 20.87
C GLU A 216 -18.63 -32.79 19.88
N LYS A 217 -18.95 -32.79 18.59
CA LYS A 217 -18.11 -32.21 17.56
C LYS A 217 -18.12 -30.69 17.65
N THR A 218 -16.96 -30.10 17.44
CA THR A 218 -16.82 -28.65 17.31
C THR A 218 -17.53 -28.20 16.04
N THR A 219 -18.36 -27.17 16.16
CA THR A 219 -19.21 -26.69 15.07
C THR A 219 -18.66 -25.42 14.43
N LEU A 220 -19.21 -25.01 13.28
CA LEU A 220 -18.85 -23.75 12.64
C LEU A 220 -19.15 -22.54 13.53
N SER A 221 -20.18 -22.61 14.37
CA SER A 221 -20.46 -21.55 15.35
C SER A 221 -19.31 -21.37 16.35
N ASP A 222 -18.76 -22.48 16.86
CA ASP A 222 -17.68 -22.45 17.86
C ASP A 222 -16.42 -21.76 17.31
N VAL A 223 -16.08 -22.05 16.05
CA VAL A 223 -14.86 -21.54 15.39
C VAL A 223 -15.04 -20.09 14.91
N LEU A 224 -16.19 -19.77 14.31
CA LEU A 224 -16.38 -18.53 13.54
C LEU A 224 -17.13 -17.40 14.27
N LYS A 225 -17.68 -17.63 15.47
CA LYS A 225 -18.44 -16.61 16.23
C LYS A 225 -17.72 -15.27 16.49
N ASP A 226 -16.39 -15.27 16.45
CA ASP A 226 -15.55 -14.09 16.72
C ASP A 226 -14.57 -13.84 15.55
N ALA A 227 -14.89 -14.29 14.33
CA ALA A 227 -13.97 -14.26 13.19
C ALA A 227 -13.51 -12.85 12.83
N THR A 228 -14.36 -11.84 12.96
CA THR A 228 -14.02 -10.42 12.71
C THR A 228 -12.93 -9.95 13.67
N SER A 229 -13.01 -10.34 14.94
CA SER A 229 -12.00 -9.97 15.95
C SER A 229 -10.67 -10.73 15.80
N LYS A 230 -10.71 -11.95 15.25
CA LYS A 230 -9.54 -12.81 15.06
C LYS A 230 -8.77 -12.49 13.77
N LEU A 231 -9.39 -11.81 12.80
CA LEU A 231 -8.76 -11.36 11.57
C LEU A 231 -8.19 -9.95 11.73
N THR A 232 -6.94 -9.84 12.22
CA THR A 232 -6.29 -8.55 12.53
C THR A 232 -6.05 -7.63 11.33
N MET A 233 -6.09 -8.17 10.11
CA MET A 233 -5.94 -7.43 8.86
C MET A 233 -7.13 -7.66 7.93
N ASP A 234 -8.33 -7.81 8.49
CA ASP A 234 -9.52 -8.07 7.68
C ASP A 234 -9.72 -7.03 6.57
N LYS A 235 -10.27 -7.49 5.44
CA LYS A 235 -10.50 -6.67 4.26
C LYS A 235 -11.87 -6.92 3.67
N THR A 236 -12.37 -5.92 2.95
CA THR A 236 -13.58 -6.04 2.14
C THR A 236 -13.46 -7.20 1.17
N VAL A 237 -14.49 -8.03 1.09
CA VAL A 237 -14.46 -9.20 0.22
C VAL A 237 -14.61 -8.80 -1.25
N THR A 238 -13.80 -9.39 -2.12
CA THR A 238 -13.90 -9.27 -3.58
C THR A 238 -14.34 -10.59 -4.23
N SER A 239 -14.66 -10.56 -5.52
CA SER A 239 -15.03 -11.77 -6.25
C SER A 239 -13.86 -12.74 -6.40
N GLU A 240 -12.63 -12.25 -6.55
CA GLU A 240 -11.42 -13.07 -6.57
C GLU A 240 -11.20 -13.77 -5.22
N ASP A 241 -11.55 -13.11 -4.12
CA ASP A 241 -11.50 -13.75 -2.80
C ASP A 241 -12.51 -14.89 -2.72
N ALA A 242 -13.76 -14.62 -3.11
CA ALA A 242 -14.83 -15.59 -3.09
C ALA A 242 -14.54 -16.81 -3.97
N GLU A 243 -14.10 -16.62 -5.21
CA GLU A 243 -13.71 -17.70 -6.12
C GLU A 243 -12.62 -18.57 -5.52
N GLY A 244 -11.68 -17.94 -4.84
CA GLY A 244 -10.60 -18.63 -4.16
C GLY A 244 -11.05 -19.51 -3.00
N VAL A 245 -11.99 -19.02 -2.19
CA VAL A 245 -12.60 -19.77 -1.08
C VAL A 245 -13.46 -20.92 -1.61
N VAL A 246 -14.30 -20.67 -2.63
CA VAL A 246 -15.08 -21.70 -3.34
C VAL A 246 -14.16 -22.79 -3.89
N SER A 247 -13.07 -22.41 -4.54
CA SER A 247 -12.10 -23.36 -5.09
C SER A 247 -11.41 -24.18 -4.01
N ALA A 248 -11.19 -23.62 -2.82
CA ALA A 248 -10.60 -24.36 -1.70
C ALA A 248 -11.58 -25.39 -1.12
N GLU A 249 -12.85 -25.01 -0.94
CA GLU A 249 -13.90 -25.92 -0.48
C GLU A 249 -14.08 -27.07 -1.49
N LEU A 250 -14.29 -26.76 -2.77
CA LEU A 250 -14.52 -27.77 -3.81
C LEU A 250 -13.37 -28.77 -3.96
N ARG A 251 -12.12 -28.32 -3.83
CA ARG A 251 -10.94 -29.20 -3.92
C ARG A 251 -10.81 -30.15 -2.73
N ASN A 252 -11.33 -29.77 -1.57
CA ASN A 252 -11.25 -30.54 -0.34
C ASN A 252 -12.58 -31.24 0.01
N ASN A 253 -13.61 -31.08 -0.83
CA ASN A 253 -14.87 -31.80 -0.73
C ASN A 253 -14.90 -33.02 -1.68
N PRO A 254 -15.04 -34.26 -1.17
CA PRO A 254 -15.20 -35.46 -2.01
C PRO A 254 -16.40 -35.41 -2.97
N HIS A 255 -17.42 -34.62 -2.66
CA HIS A 255 -18.65 -34.47 -3.44
C HIS A 255 -18.59 -33.30 -4.45
N MET A 256 -17.48 -32.55 -4.50
CA MET A 256 -17.29 -31.38 -5.38
C MET A 256 -18.49 -30.41 -5.34
N ALA A 257 -19.01 -30.17 -4.14
CA ALA A 257 -20.12 -29.25 -3.90
C ALA A 257 -19.77 -28.28 -2.76
N THR A 258 -20.30 -27.08 -2.81
CA THR A 258 -20.25 -26.15 -1.67
C THR A 258 -21.41 -26.43 -0.72
N TYR A 259 -21.21 -26.20 0.57
CA TYR A 259 -22.30 -26.32 1.54
C TYR A 259 -23.23 -25.10 1.47
N PRO A 260 -24.56 -25.27 1.30
CA PRO A 260 -25.50 -24.15 1.33
C PRO A 260 -25.46 -23.41 2.67
N GLY A 261 -25.19 -22.10 2.63
CA GLY A 261 -25.02 -21.29 3.86
C GLY A 261 -23.71 -21.55 4.62
N GLY A 262 -22.81 -22.36 4.05
CA GLY A 262 -21.47 -22.59 4.58
C GLY A 262 -20.48 -21.49 4.13
N VAL A 263 -19.20 -21.75 4.37
CA VAL A 263 -18.13 -20.74 4.23
C VAL A 263 -18.08 -20.13 2.84
N ALA A 264 -17.98 -20.92 1.76
CA ALA A 264 -17.86 -20.33 0.43
C ALA A 264 -19.15 -19.68 -0.07
N ALA A 265 -20.31 -20.19 0.34
CA ALA A 265 -21.60 -19.60 0.00
C ALA A 265 -21.75 -18.20 0.61
N SER A 266 -21.38 -18.03 1.88
CA SER A 266 -21.45 -16.75 2.59
C SER A 266 -20.43 -15.73 2.06
N VAL A 267 -19.19 -16.15 1.81
CA VAL A 267 -18.15 -15.28 1.22
C VAL A 267 -18.54 -14.85 -0.21
N ALA A 268 -19.10 -15.75 -1.02
CA ALA A 268 -19.59 -15.41 -2.35
C ALA A 268 -20.83 -14.49 -2.33
N ALA A 269 -21.72 -14.66 -1.34
CA ALA A 269 -22.85 -13.75 -1.16
C ALA A 269 -22.38 -12.35 -0.78
N ALA A 270 -21.43 -12.25 0.15
CA ALA A 270 -20.81 -10.98 0.53
C ALA A 270 -20.11 -10.28 -0.65
N ALA A 271 -19.39 -11.03 -1.51
CA ALA A 271 -18.77 -10.45 -2.70
C ALA A 271 -19.79 -9.90 -3.70
N ARG A 272 -20.89 -10.61 -3.93
CA ARG A 272 -21.99 -10.10 -4.77
C ARG A 272 -22.61 -8.83 -4.17
N LEU A 273 -22.86 -8.83 -2.86
CA LEU A 273 -23.39 -7.66 -2.17
C LEU A 273 -22.48 -6.44 -2.28
N ASN A 274 -21.16 -6.63 -2.33
CA ASN A 274 -20.20 -5.54 -2.50
C ASN A 274 -20.10 -5.05 -3.95
N GLN A 275 -20.37 -5.90 -4.94
CA GLN A 275 -20.40 -5.51 -6.35
C GLN A 275 -21.68 -4.74 -6.74
N GLU A 276 -22.77 -4.95 -6.00
CA GLU A 276 -24.08 -4.31 -6.23
C GLU A 276 -24.24 -2.96 -5.49
N GLN A 277 -23.19 -2.49 -4.81
CA GLN A 277 -23.14 -1.22 -4.08
C GLN A 277 -22.47 -0.11 -4.90
#